data_AF-A0A402A899-F1
#
_entry.id   AF-A0A402A899-F1
#
_cell.length_a   1.000
_cell.length_b   1.000
_cell.length_c   1.000
_cell.angle_alpha   90.00
_cell.angle_beta   90.00
_cell.angle_gamma   90.00
#
_symmetry.space_group_name_H-M   'P 1'
#
loop_
_entity.id
_entity.type
_entity.pdbx_description
1 polymer ?
#
loop_
_entity_poly.entity_id
_entity_poly.type
_entity_poly.pdbx_seq_one_letter_code
_entity_poly.pdbx_strand_id
1 'polypeptide(L)'
;MILTRALRYPFQGRGWTRRLLALTLLQLLPVIGQLMLLGYGLEIVRAVYAGEANLPPIRWLQALGNGLRMILAGLLYCLPILITGAIIGMSTIGLRVNTSSMGTLSLILSPLIAIVGGLLMSRRKQTQTGAAVKPAPKPGSIFAKIVPLFVMILAIFVLQAVVSGANFSRPNAAAIVLYVLLTLLISVIGLGLGLGGVRQAIMQQGLFSPTTSITLLLQHSATTSILILNLFLLGIITLLVSSLGLILLVLPGLFTIVVGSLAMWYLFAHYGMQIGITPINSTTTSNNVSFSETPTAV
;
A
#
# COMPACT_ATOMS: atom_id res chain seq x y z
N MET A 1 11.80 -2.51 20.70
CA MET A 1 10.75 -1.99 19.81
C MET A 1 10.95 -2.53 18.40
N ILE A 2 9.87 -2.83 17.66
CA ILE A 2 9.95 -3.38 16.30
C ILE A 2 10.58 -2.39 15.30
N LEU A 3 10.35 -1.09 15.48
CA LEU A 3 10.93 -0.03 14.66
C LEU A 3 12.46 -0.07 14.64
N THR A 4 13.09 -0.28 15.80
CA THR A 4 14.55 -0.42 15.91
C THR A 4 15.07 -1.61 15.12
N ARG A 5 14.32 -2.73 15.09
CA ARG A 5 14.68 -3.91 14.29
C ARG A 5 14.54 -3.61 12.80
N ALA A 6 13.47 -2.91 12.41
CA ALA A 6 13.25 -2.51 11.02
C ALA A 6 14.36 -1.59 10.49
N LEU A 7 14.80 -0.60 11.28
CA LEU A 7 15.91 0.29 10.92
C LEU A 7 17.27 -0.42 10.90
N ARG A 8 17.47 -1.43 11.75
CA ARG A 8 18.72 -2.21 11.78
C ARG A 8 18.79 -3.23 10.64
N TYR A 9 17.66 -3.73 10.15
CA TYR A 9 17.59 -4.80 9.16
C TYR A 9 18.40 -4.55 7.87
N PRO A 10 18.36 -3.35 7.25
CA PRO A 10 19.17 -3.03 6.06
C PRO A 10 20.68 -3.19 6.24
N PHE A 11 21.16 -3.15 7.49
CA PHE A 11 22.57 -3.23 7.86
C PHE A 11 22.99 -4.64 8.31
N GLN A 12 22.14 -5.66 8.11
CA GLN A 12 22.42 -7.04 8.52
C GLN A 12 22.95 -7.90 7.36
N GLY A 13 23.91 -8.78 7.69
CA GLY A 13 24.49 -9.75 6.77
C GLY A 13 25.77 -9.28 6.06
N ARG A 14 26.56 -10.24 5.53
CA ARG A 14 27.79 -9.90 4.80
C ARG A 14 27.47 -9.20 3.48
N GLY A 15 28.18 -8.10 3.20
CA GLY A 15 28.04 -7.34 1.95
C GLY A 15 26.82 -6.40 1.89
N TRP A 16 26.19 -6.09 3.04
CA TRP A 16 25.10 -5.11 3.11
C TRP A 16 25.52 -3.76 2.51
N THR A 17 26.75 -3.32 2.78
CA THR A 17 27.31 -2.03 2.28
C THR A 17 27.24 -1.96 0.76
N ARG A 18 27.75 -2.98 0.06
CA ARG A 18 27.75 -3.04 -1.41
C ARG A 18 26.34 -3.03 -1.98
N ARG A 19 25.38 -3.67 -1.30
CA ARG A 19 23.97 -3.74 -1.74
C ARG A 19 23.25 -2.42 -1.54
N LEU A 20 23.37 -1.81 -0.37
CA LEU A 20 22.79 -0.48 -0.11
C LEU A 20 23.40 0.58 -1.02
N LEU A 21 24.72 0.54 -1.23
CA LEU A 21 25.40 1.44 -2.15
C LEU A 21 24.86 1.27 -3.57
N ALA A 22 24.76 0.02 -4.06
CA ALA A 22 24.23 -0.24 -5.40
C ALA A 22 22.76 0.24 -5.56
N LEU A 23 21.90 0.00 -4.57
CA LEU A 23 20.51 0.49 -4.58
C LEU A 23 20.44 2.02 -4.53
N THR A 24 21.34 2.65 -3.76
CA THR A 24 21.43 4.12 -3.63
C THR A 24 21.89 4.76 -4.94
N LEU A 25 22.94 4.21 -5.58
CA LEU A 25 23.38 4.68 -6.89
C LEU A 25 22.28 4.52 -7.93
N LEU A 26 21.48 3.45 -7.84
CA LEU A 26 20.38 3.27 -8.76
C LEU A 26 19.27 4.30 -8.58
N GLN A 27 19.11 4.90 -7.40
CA GLN A 27 18.15 6.00 -7.19
C GLN A 27 18.49 7.28 -7.96
N LEU A 28 19.71 7.42 -8.52
CA LEU A 28 19.99 8.48 -9.50
C LEU A 28 19.11 8.36 -10.75
N LEU A 29 18.64 7.14 -11.07
CA LEU A 29 17.71 6.89 -12.16
C LEU A 29 16.28 6.92 -11.60
N PRO A 30 15.50 7.99 -11.80
CA PRO A 30 14.25 8.21 -11.07
C PRO A 30 13.21 7.10 -11.33
N VAL A 31 13.15 6.56 -12.55
CA VAL A 31 12.18 5.52 -12.89
C VAL A 31 12.71 4.13 -12.53
N ILE A 32 13.93 3.81 -12.97
CA ILE A 32 14.52 2.48 -12.83
C ILE A 32 14.87 2.18 -11.36
N GLY A 33 15.41 3.17 -10.63
CA GLY A 33 15.72 3.05 -9.22
C GLY A 33 14.51 2.74 -8.35
N GLN A 34 13.39 3.42 -8.60
CA GLN A 34 12.14 3.18 -7.89
C GLN A 34 11.56 1.80 -8.19
N LEU A 35 11.58 1.41 -9.47
CA LEU A 35 11.07 0.11 -9.91
C LEU A 35 11.87 -1.04 -9.28
N MET A 36 13.19 -0.93 -9.25
CA MET A 36 14.08 -1.89 -8.59
C MET A 36 13.88 -1.94 -7.08
N LEU A 37 13.73 -0.79 -6.41
CA LEU A 37 13.52 -0.73 -4.96
C LEU A 37 12.20 -1.39 -4.55
N LEU A 38 11.14 -1.15 -5.33
CA LEU A 38 9.83 -1.75 -5.12
C LEU A 38 9.89 -3.28 -5.26
N GLY A 39 10.52 -3.77 -6.32
CA GLY A 39 10.63 -5.20 -6.57
C GLY A 39 11.58 -5.93 -5.62
N TYR A 40 12.67 -5.28 -5.20
CA TYR A 40 13.56 -5.79 -4.16
C TYR A 40 12.89 -5.82 -2.78
N GLY A 41 11.96 -4.90 -2.51
CA GLY A 41 11.09 -4.93 -1.34
C GLY A 41 10.33 -6.26 -1.20
N LEU A 42 9.86 -6.84 -2.30
CA LEU A 42 9.21 -8.15 -2.28
C LEU A 42 10.17 -9.30 -1.96
N GLU A 43 11.44 -9.19 -2.35
CA GLU A 43 12.48 -10.16 -1.95
C GLU A 43 12.77 -10.07 -0.45
N ILE A 44 12.82 -8.86 0.12
CA ILE A 44 12.89 -8.65 1.56
C ILE A 44 11.71 -9.30 2.27
N VAL A 45 10.49 -9.09 1.77
CA VAL A 45 9.31 -9.70 2.38
C VAL A 45 9.44 -11.21 2.43
N ARG A 46 9.86 -11.86 1.32
CA ARG A 46 10.07 -13.31 1.27
C ARG A 46 11.14 -13.78 2.26
N ALA A 47 12.27 -13.07 2.33
CA ALA A 47 13.37 -13.40 3.24
C ALA A 47 12.95 -13.28 4.71
N VAL A 48 12.29 -12.18 5.09
CA VAL A 48 11.78 -11.96 6.45
C VAL A 48 10.74 -13.03 6.80
N TYR A 49 9.89 -13.41 5.84
CA TYR A 49 8.91 -14.48 6.02
C TYR A 49 9.57 -15.85 6.23
N ALA A 50 10.66 -16.13 5.51
CA ALA A 50 11.46 -17.35 5.69
C ALA A 50 12.27 -17.35 7.00
N GLY A 51 12.16 -16.31 7.83
CA GLY A 51 12.92 -16.16 9.08
C GLY A 51 14.37 -15.72 8.87
N GLU A 52 14.73 -15.26 7.67
CA GLU A 52 16.08 -14.79 7.38
C GLU A 52 16.31 -13.40 8.01
N ALA A 53 17.31 -13.32 8.90
CA ALA A 53 17.70 -12.05 9.53
C ALA A 53 18.54 -11.16 8.60
N ASN A 54 19.24 -11.77 7.63
CA ASN A 54 20.15 -11.04 6.75
C ASN A 54 19.39 -10.37 5.60
N LEU A 55 19.94 -9.27 5.10
CA LEU A 55 19.48 -8.68 3.86
C LEU A 55 19.66 -9.71 2.72
N PRO A 56 18.67 -9.93 1.82
CA PRO A 56 18.80 -10.91 0.74
C PRO A 56 19.76 -10.41 -0.36
N PRO A 57 20.37 -11.31 -1.16
CA PRO A 57 21.16 -10.90 -2.32
C PRO A 57 20.27 -10.26 -3.41
N ILE A 58 20.77 -9.23 -4.09
CA ILE A 58 20.01 -8.54 -5.14
C ILE A 58 19.98 -9.40 -6.41
N ARG A 59 18.78 -9.84 -6.81
CA ARG A 59 18.55 -10.52 -8.09
C ARG A 59 17.99 -9.54 -9.11
N TRP A 60 18.86 -8.77 -9.76
CA TRP A 60 18.50 -7.62 -10.62
C TRP A 60 17.30 -7.84 -11.53
N LEU A 61 17.33 -8.88 -12.37
CA LEU A 61 16.26 -9.14 -13.34
C LEU A 61 14.92 -9.50 -12.66
N GLN A 62 14.99 -10.22 -11.54
CA GLN A 62 13.79 -10.62 -10.78
C GLN A 62 13.21 -9.44 -10.02
N ALA A 63 14.05 -8.62 -9.37
CA ALA A 63 13.63 -7.38 -8.72
C ALA A 63 12.98 -6.43 -9.74
N LEU A 64 13.59 -6.24 -10.92
CA LEU A 64 12.99 -5.41 -11.97
C LEU A 64 11.62 -5.95 -12.42
N GLY A 65 11.53 -7.25 -12.72
CA GLY A 65 10.27 -7.89 -13.13
C GLY A 65 9.18 -7.79 -12.06
N ASN A 66 9.52 -7.98 -10.78
CA ASN A 66 8.60 -7.86 -9.66
C ASN A 66 8.14 -6.41 -9.47
N GLY A 67 9.06 -5.45 -9.57
CA GLY A 67 8.77 -4.02 -9.47
C GLY A 67 7.82 -3.55 -10.57
N LEU A 68 8.07 -3.96 -11.81
CA LEU A 68 7.20 -3.68 -12.95
C LEU A 68 5.80 -4.23 -12.71
N ARG A 69 5.67 -5.49 -12.26
CA ARG A 69 4.37 -6.10 -11.93
C ARG A 69 3.62 -5.33 -10.84
N MET A 70 4.31 -4.88 -9.80
CA MET A 70 3.69 -4.06 -8.74
C MET A 70 3.26 -2.68 -9.25
N ILE A 71 4.06 -2.03 -10.08
CA ILE A 71 3.69 -0.73 -10.68
C ILE A 71 2.48 -0.90 -11.61
N LEU A 72 2.45 -1.94 -12.45
CA LEU A 72 1.29 -2.20 -13.31
C LEU A 72 0.03 -2.48 -12.48
N ALA A 73 0.15 -3.27 -11.41
CA ALA A 73 -0.97 -3.54 -10.50
C ALA A 73 -1.43 -2.25 -9.79
N GLY A 74 -0.49 -1.44 -9.30
CA GLY A 74 -0.76 -0.15 -8.69
C GLY A 74 -1.41 0.82 -9.66
N LEU A 75 -0.91 0.90 -10.90
CA LEU A 75 -1.45 1.74 -11.96
C LEU A 75 -2.88 1.32 -12.34
N LEU A 76 -3.13 0.02 -12.50
CA LEU A 76 -4.47 -0.50 -12.78
C LEU A 76 -5.43 -0.16 -11.63
N TYR A 77 -4.96 -0.19 -10.38
CA TYR A 77 -5.75 0.18 -9.21
C TYR A 77 -5.94 1.68 -9.05
N CYS A 78 -4.96 2.49 -9.47
CA CYS A 78 -5.03 3.95 -9.49
C CYS A 78 -5.74 4.49 -10.73
N LEU A 79 -5.95 3.69 -11.77
CA LEU A 79 -6.62 4.08 -13.02
C LEU A 79 -7.94 4.82 -12.79
N PRO A 80 -8.83 4.39 -11.87
CA PRO A 80 -10.08 5.11 -11.63
C PRO A 80 -9.83 6.51 -11.05
N ILE A 81 -8.81 6.67 -10.21
CA ILE A 81 -8.38 7.95 -9.63
C ILE A 81 -7.81 8.85 -10.74
N LEU A 82 -6.99 8.28 -11.63
CA LEU A 82 -6.38 9.00 -12.75
C LEU A 82 -7.42 9.47 -13.77
N ILE A 83 -8.34 8.61 -14.18
CA ILE A 83 -9.44 8.96 -15.12
C ILE A 83 -10.27 10.08 -14.52
N THR A 84 -10.64 9.92 -13.26
CA THR A 84 -11.36 10.94 -12.53
C THR A 84 -10.61 12.27 -12.51
N GLY A 85 -9.35 12.24 -12.11
CA GLY A 85 -8.54 13.45 -12.05
C GLY A 85 -8.36 14.11 -13.40
N ALA A 86 -8.28 13.34 -14.48
CA ALA A 86 -8.25 13.84 -15.84
C ALA A 86 -9.58 14.52 -16.23
N ILE A 87 -10.74 13.90 -15.95
CA ILE A 87 -12.07 14.49 -16.24
C ILE A 87 -12.22 15.85 -15.55
N ILE A 88 -11.80 15.92 -14.29
CA ILE A 88 -11.93 17.13 -13.49
C ILE A 88 -10.91 18.19 -13.96
N GLY A 89 -9.67 17.80 -14.22
CA GLY A 89 -8.65 18.71 -14.75
C GLY A 89 -9.05 19.30 -16.11
N MET A 90 -9.73 18.53 -16.95
CA MET A 90 -10.30 19.05 -18.20
C MET A 90 -11.45 20.03 -17.94
N SER A 91 -12.28 19.78 -16.92
CA SER A 91 -13.36 20.70 -16.53
C SER A 91 -12.82 22.06 -16.06
N THR A 92 -11.74 22.09 -15.27
CA THR A 92 -11.14 23.36 -14.79
C THR A 92 -10.43 24.16 -15.89
N ILE A 93 -9.92 23.50 -16.94
CA ILE A 93 -9.34 24.17 -18.11
C ILE A 93 -10.44 24.79 -19.00
N GLY A 94 -11.63 24.17 -19.05
CA GLY A 94 -12.80 24.70 -19.78
C GLY A 94 -13.64 25.74 -19.01
N LEU A 95 -13.59 25.75 -17.67
CA LEU A 95 -14.41 26.62 -16.80
C LEU A 95 -13.66 27.87 -16.29
N ARG A 96 -12.97 28.60 -17.17
CA ARG A 96 -12.69 30.03 -16.93
C ARG A 96 -13.93 30.88 -17.21
N VAL A 97 -15.09 30.46 -16.70
CA VAL A 97 -16.36 31.17 -16.82
C VAL A 97 -16.79 31.58 -15.42
N ASN A 98 -16.96 32.88 -15.20
CA ASN A 98 -17.42 33.51 -13.96
C ASN A 98 -18.61 32.75 -13.36
N THR A 99 -18.37 31.92 -12.34
CA THR A 99 -19.46 31.25 -11.63
C THR A 99 -19.63 31.91 -10.27
N SER A 100 -20.76 32.60 -10.15
CA SER A 100 -21.32 33.11 -8.91
C SER A 100 -21.48 31.97 -7.89
N SER A 101 -21.45 32.33 -6.61
CA SER A 101 -21.37 31.48 -5.41
C SER A 101 -22.33 30.29 -5.33
N MET A 102 -23.37 30.24 -6.17
CA MET A 102 -24.33 29.13 -6.28
C MET A 102 -23.74 27.91 -7.01
N GLY A 103 -22.76 28.08 -7.91
CA GLY A 103 -22.09 26.96 -8.59
C GLY A 103 -21.21 26.13 -7.65
N THR A 104 -20.60 26.78 -6.66
CA THR A 104 -19.72 26.15 -5.68
C THR A 104 -20.48 25.24 -4.71
N LEU A 105 -21.71 25.61 -4.33
CA LEU A 105 -22.53 24.82 -3.40
C LEU A 105 -23.04 23.50 -4.01
N SER A 106 -23.37 23.47 -5.30
CA SER A 106 -23.83 22.22 -5.95
C SER A 106 -22.70 21.20 -6.11
N LEU A 107 -21.46 21.68 -6.34
CA LEU A 107 -20.24 20.86 -6.40
C LEU A 107 -19.87 20.24 -5.05
N ILE A 108 -20.20 20.90 -3.93
CA ILE A 108 -19.92 20.39 -2.58
C ILE A 108 -20.99 19.40 -2.09
N LEU A 109 -22.27 19.61 -2.42
CA LEU A 109 -23.36 18.74 -1.92
C LEU A 109 -23.51 17.41 -2.67
N SER A 110 -23.21 17.37 -3.97
CA SER A 110 -23.27 16.14 -4.79
C SER A 110 -22.44 14.98 -4.23
N PRO A 111 -21.16 15.16 -3.82
CA PRO A 111 -20.37 14.07 -3.29
C PRO A 111 -20.85 13.55 -1.92
N LEU A 112 -21.43 14.42 -1.08
CA LEU A 112 -21.89 14.04 0.26
C LEU A 112 -23.09 13.08 0.19
N ILE A 113 -23.99 13.30 -0.77
CA ILE A 113 -25.16 12.45 -1.03
C ILE A 113 -24.72 11.07 -1.55
N ALA A 114 -23.68 11.03 -2.39
CA ALA A 114 -23.11 9.78 -2.89
C ALA A 114 -22.42 8.94 -1.80
N ILE A 115 -21.77 9.60 -0.83
CA ILE A 115 -21.15 8.96 0.35
C ILE A 115 -22.21 8.26 1.21
N VAL A 116 -23.30 8.95 1.54
CA VAL A 116 -24.38 8.39 2.37
C VAL A 116 -25.10 7.25 1.63
N GLY A 117 -25.35 7.40 0.32
CA GLY A 117 -25.97 6.36 -0.50
C GLY A 117 -25.13 5.07 -0.62
N GLY A 118 -23.83 5.22 -0.86
CA GLY A 118 -22.90 4.08 -0.97
C GLY A 118 -22.72 3.31 0.33
N LEU A 119 -22.65 4.03 1.46
CA LEU A 119 -22.51 3.42 2.79
C LEU A 119 -23.77 2.67 3.22
N LEU A 120 -24.95 3.18 2.88
CA LEU A 120 -26.24 2.53 3.14
C LEU A 120 -26.43 1.26 2.28
N MET A 121 -25.95 1.25 1.03
CA MET A 121 -26.02 0.05 0.18
C MET A 121 -25.02 -1.04 0.60
N SER A 122 -23.84 -0.67 1.10
CA SER A 122 -22.83 -1.65 1.53
C SER A 122 -23.26 -2.47 2.75
N ARG A 123 -24.23 -2.00 3.55
CA ARG A 123 -24.74 -2.75 4.72
C ARG A 123 -25.77 -3.84 4.39
N ARG A 124 -26.29 -3.90 3.15
CA ARG A 124 -27.47 -4.76 2.85
C ARG A 124 -27.19 -6.18 2.38
N LYS A 125 -25.95 -6.63 2.12
CA LYS A 125 -25.70 -8.01 1.64
C LYS A 125 -24.42 -8.64 2.18
N GLN A 126 -24.40 -8.92 3.47
CA GLN A 126 -23.45 -9.90 4.00
C GLN A 126 -24.11 -10.80 5.06
N THR A 127 -25.24 -11.40 4.69
CA THR A 127 -25.71 -12.62 5.34
C THR A 127 -24.79 -13.74 4.88
N GLN A 128 -23.93 -14.20 5.79
CA GLN A 128 -23.03 -15.31 5.60
C GLN A 128 -23.84 -16.58 5.32
N THR A 129 -23.49 -17.30 4.25
CA THR A 129 -23.83 -18.71 4.09
C THR A 129 -22.51 -19.45 3.97
N GLY A 130 -22.27 -20.35 4.92
CA GLY A 130 -21.04 -21.13 5.04
C GLY A 130 -20.89 -22.21 3.98
N ALA A 131 -19.67 -22.77 3.96
CA ALA A 131 -19.26 -24.01 3.30
C ALA A 131 -19.32 -24.05 1.76
N ALA A 132 -18.19 -23.68 1.14
CA ALA A 132 -17.54 -24.32 -0.02
C ALA A 132 -16.59 -23.28 -0.65
N VAL A 133 -15.36 -23.67 -0.98
CA VAL A 133 -14.39 -22.84 -1.68
C VAL A 133 -15.00 -22.39 -3.01
N LYS A 134 -15.53 -21.16 -3.04
CA LYS A 134 -16.16 -20.58 -4.23
C LYS A 134 -15.08 -20.34 -5.30
N PRO A 135 -15.34 -20.72 -6.56
CA PRO A 135 -14.42 -20.44 -7.66
C PRO A 135 -14.14 -18.94 -7.75
N ALA A 136 -12.94 -18.61 -8.23
CA ALA A 136 -12.40 -17.26 -8.28
C ALA A 136 -13.49 -16.24 -8.71
N PRO A 137 -13.68 -15.14 -7.94
CA PRO A 137 -14.75 -14.20 -8.20
C PRO A 137 -14.65 -13.66 -9.63
N LYS A 138 -15.74 -13.79 -10.40
CA LYS A 138 -15.82 -13.24 -11.76
C LYS A 138 -15.43 -11.76 -11.72
N PRO A 139 -14.56 -11.28 -12.64
CA PRO A 139 -13.99 -9.93 -12.60
C PRO A 139 -15.03 -8.81 -12.48
N GLY A 140 -16.24 -9.00 -13.02
CA GLY A 140 -17.35 -8.04 -12.88
C GLY A 140 -17.87 -7.84 -11.44
N SER A 141 -17.77 -8.85 -10.57
CA SER A 141 -18.19 -8.74 -9.16
C SER A 141 -17.20 -7.96 -8.29
N ILE A 142 -15.93 -7.92 -8.72
CA ILE A 142 -14.87 -7.13 -8.10
C ILE A 142 -15.06 -5.66 -8.45
N PHE A 143 -15.42 -5.37 -9.71
CA PHE A 143 -15.74 -4.02 -10.18
C PHE A 143 -16.87 -3.38 -9.36
N ALA A 144 -17.97 -4.09 -9.12
CA ALA A 144 -19.10 -3.56 -8.34
C ALA A 144 -18.75 -3.19 -6.88
N LYS A 145 -17.74 -3.85 -6.28
CA LYS A 145 -17.26 -3.51 -4.93
C LYS A 145 -16.26 -2.35 -4.92
N ILE A 146 -15.60 -2.10 -6.04
CA ILE A 146 -14.66 -0.98 -6.21
C ILE A 146 -15.40 0.32 -6.53
N VAL A 147 -16.57 0.26 -7.18
CA VAL A 147 -17.40 1.42 -7.53
C VAL A 147 -17.67 2.40 -6.37
N PRO A 148 -18.07 2.00 -5.15
CA PRO A 148 -18.31 2.98 -4.08
C PRO A 148 -17.02 3.64 -3.56
N LEU A 149 -15.90 2.90 -3.56
CA LEU A 149 -14.57 3.44 -3.23
C LEU A 149 -14.12 4.43 -4.32
N PHE A 150 -14.39 4.10 -5.59
CA PHE A 150 -14.17 4.96 -6.75
C PHE A 150 -14.99 6.25 -6.70
N VAL A 151 -16.29 6.18 -6.35
CA VAL A 151 -17.15 7.36 -6.19
C VAL A 151 -16.67 8.25 -5.05
N MET A 152 -16.17 7.68 -3.95
CA MET A 152 -15.59 8.43 -2.83
C MET A 152 -14.27 9.14 -3.21
N ILE A 153 -13.40 8.46 -3.96
CA ILE A 153 -12.14 9.06 -4.43
C ILE A 153 -12.44 10.16 -5.47
N LEU A 154 -13.45 9.95 -6.32
CA LEU A 154 -13.92 10.92 -7.30
C LEU A 154 -14.47 12.18 -6.66
N ALA A 155 -15.33 12.02 -5.67
CA ALA A 155 -15.85 13.12 -4.85
C ALA A 155 -14.73 14.02 -4.28
N ILE A 156 -13.68 13.42 -3.73
CA ILE A 156 -12.58 14.13 -3.07
C ILE A 156 -11.67 14.83 -4.09
N PHE A 157 -11.42 14.20 -5.23
CA PHE A 157 -10.59 14.79 -6.29
C PHE A 157 -11.33 15.92 -7.04
N VAL A 158 -12.66 15.80 -7.25
CA VAL A 158 -13.50 16.89 -7.83
C VAL A 158 -13.36 18.11 -6.94
N LEU A 159 -13.46 17.92 -5.63
CA LEU A 159 -13.33 18.99 -4.66
C LEU A 159 -11.93 19.63 -4.68
N GLN A 160 -10.87 18.84 -4.91
CA GLN A 160 -9.47 19.33 -4.94
C GLN A 160 -9.21 20.25 -6.12
N ALA A 161 -9.74 19.93 -7.30
CA ALA A 161 -9.57 20.78 -8.47
C ALA A 161 -10.39 22.08 -8.39
N VAL A 162 -11.55 22.03 -7.73
CA VAL A 162 -12.33 23.24 -7.41
C VAL A 162 -11.57 24.14 -6.44
N VAL A 163 -10.85 23.54 -5.49
CA VAL A 163 -10.02 24.26 -4.51
C VAL A 163 -8.72 24.79 -5.11
N SER A 164 -8.04 24.05 -5.99
CA SER A 164 -6.77 24.48 -6.59
C SER A 164 -6.91 25.59 -7.63
N GLY A 165 -8.13 25.85 -8.11
CA GLY A 165 -8.47 27.09 -8.83
C GLY A 165 -8.40 28.35 -7.95
N ALA A 166 -8.35 28.21 -6.61
CA ALA A 166 -8.19 29.31 -5.67
C ALA A 166 -6.71 29.44 -5.23
N ASN A 167 -5.95 30.30 -5.91
CA ASN A 167 -4.69 30.93 -5.49
C ASN A 167 -3.91 30.25 -4.33
N PHE A 168 -2.87 29.49 -4.66
CA PHE A 168 -1.90 28.87 -3.73
C PHE A 168 -1.26 29.82 -2.70
N SER A 169 -1.37 31.14 -2.89
CA SER A 169 -0.84 32.14 -1.97
C SER A 169 -1.59 32.23 -0.63
N ARG A 170 -2.81 31.70 -0.53
CA ARG A 170 -3.59 31.63 0.72
C ARG A 170 -4.44 30.36 0.77
N PRO A 171 -3.92 29.22 1.23
CA PRO A 171 -4.75 28.03 1.39
C PRO A 171 -5.86 28.34 2.40
N ASN A 172 -7.11 28.35 1.94
CA ASN A 172 -8.26 28.46 2.82
C ASN A 172 -8.37 27.19 3.69
N ALA A 173 -9.03 27.27 4.84
CA ALA A 173 -9.15 26.14 5.77
C ALA A 173 -9.72 24.88 5.11
N ALA A 174 -10.63 25.05 4.13
CA ALA A 174 -11.19 23.97 3.32
C ALA A 174 -10.12 23.22 2.50
N ALA A 175 -9.18 23.94 1.87
CA ALA A 175 -8.07 23.34 1.14
C ALA A 175 -7.20 22.47 2.04
N ILE A 176 -6.86 22.98 3.23
CA ILE A 176 -6.01 22.27 4.20
C ILE A 176 -6.68 20.96 4.62
N VAL A 177 -7.96 21.00 5.03
CA VAL A 177 -8.71 19.80 5.41
C VAL A 177 -8.74 18.79 4.26
N LEU A 178 -8.92 19.26 3.03
CA LEU A 178 -9.00 18.41 1.86
C LEU A 178 -7.65 17.77 1.49
N TYR A 179 -6.54 18.50 1.62
CA TYR A 179 -5.20 17.94 1.46
C TYR A 179 -4.92 16.84 2.49
N VAL A 180 -5.34 17.06 3.73
CA VAL A 180 -5.25 16.04 4.79
C VAL A 180 -6.06 14.80 4.43
N LEU A 181 -7.31 14.94 3.99
CA LEU A 181 -8.15 13.82 3.56
C LEU A 181 -7.56 13.06 2.37
N LEU A 182 -7.05 13.77 1.37
CA LEU A 182 -6.41 13.15 0.21
C LEU A 182 -5.15 12.38 0.61
N THR A 183 -4.32 12.96 1.48
CA THR A 183 -3.10 12.32 1.99
C THR A 183 -3.45 11.07 2.79
N LEU A 184 -4.48 11.12 3.64
CA LEU A 184 -4.99 9.96 4.36
C LEU A 184 -5.47 8.87 3.41
N LEU A 185 -6.21 9.24 2.36
CA LEU A 185 -6.71 8.30 1.36
C LEU A 185 -5.57 7.62 0.59
N ILE A 186 -4.60 8.40 0.10
CA ILE A 186 -3.39 7.89 -0.57
C ILE A 186 -2.63 6.97 0.38
N SER A 187 -2.52 7.32 1.66
CA SER A 187 -1.90 6.48 2.68
C SER A 187 -2.64 5.15 2.86
N VAL A 188 -3.98 5.15 2.92
CA VAL A 188 -4.79 3.91 3.02
C VAL A 188 -4.59 3.03 1.79
N ILE A 189 -4.60 3.61 0.58
CA ILE A 189 -4.36 2.88 -0.67
C ILE A 189 -2.93 2.31 -0.68
N GLY A 190 -1.93 3.12 -0.34
CA GLY A 190 -0.53 2.71 -0.28
C GLY A 190 -0.32 1.56 0.72
N LEU A 191 -1.01 1.60 1.85
CA LEU A 191 -0.98 0.53 2.85
C LEU A 191 -1.65 -0.76 2.34
N GLY A 192 -2.79 -0.64 1.67
CA GLY A 192 -3.46 -1.75 1.00
C GLY A 192 -2.62 -2.39 -0.12
N LEU A 193 -1.93 -1.57 -0.92
CA LEU A 193 -1.01 -2.02 -1.97
C LEU A 193 0.25 -2.67 -1.38
N GLY A 194 0.83 -2.09 -0.33
CA GLY A 194 2.00 -2.64 0.37
C GLY A 194 1.71 -4.05 0.90
N LEU A 195 0.58 -4.22 1.60
CA LEU A 195 0.18 -5.53 2.12
C LEU A 195 -0.34 -6.49 1.05
N GLY A 196 -0.99 -5.98 0.00
CA GLY A 196 -1.26 -6.76 -1.21
C GLY A 196 0.03 -7.33 -1.82
N GLY A 197 1.10 -6.53 -1.81
CA GLY A 197 2.42 -6.92 -2.29
C GLY A 197 3.03 -7.99 -1.42
N VAL A 198 2.94 -7.83 -0.10
CA VAL A 198 3.34 -8.86 0.85
C VAL A 198 2.64 -10.18 0.57
N ARG A 199 1.31 -10.14 0.46
CA ARG A 199 0.51 -11.33 0.19
C ARG A 199 0.89 -11.99 -1.14
N GLN A 200 1.08 -11.21 -2.20
CA GLN A 200 1.53 -11.75 -3.50
C GLN A 200 2.93 -12.35 -3.41
N ALA A 201 3.85 -11.70 -2.68
CA ALA A 201 5.22 -12.18 -2.50
C ALA A 201 5.26 -13.56 -1.85
N ILE A 202 4.37 -13.79 -0.88
CA ILE A 202 4.27 -15.02 -0.09
C ILE A 202 3.48 -16.10 -0.82
N MET A 203 2.28 -15.77 -1.33
CA MET A 203 1.37 -16.76 -1.89
C MET A 203 1.77 -17.22 -3.30
N GLN A 204 2.65 -16.48 -3.99
CA GLN A 204 3.13 -16.73 -5.37
C GLN A 204 2.02 -16.95 -6.43
N GLN A 205 0.75 -16.85 -6.06
CA GLN A 205 -0.41 -17.09 -6.91
C GLN A 205 -1.54 -16.12 -6.54
N GLY A 206 -2.21 -15.61 -7.58
CA GLY A 206 -3.36 -14.72 -7.45
C GLY A 206 -3.08 -13.28 -7.90
N LEU A 207 -4.08 -12.69 -8.54
CA LEU A 207 -4.11 -11.26 -8.84
C LEU A 207 -4.09 -10.47 -7.53
N PHE A 208 -3.40 -9.33 -7.50
CA PHE A 208 -3.49 -8.38 -6.39
C PHE A 208 -4.96 -8.11 -6.04
N SER A 209 -5.40 -8.55 -4.85
CA SER A 209 -6.72 -8.26 -4.31
C SER A 209 -6.58 -7.33 -3.11
N PRO A 210 -6.36 -6.02 -3.32
CA PRO A 210 -6.19 -5.05 -2.25
C PRO A 210 -7.42 -4.95 -1.36
N THR A 211 -8.62 -5.26 -1.88
CA THR A 211 -9.86 -5.33 -1.08
C THR A 211 -9.76 -6.37 0.02
N THR A 212 -9.23 -7.56 -0.27
CA THR A 212 -9.01 -8.61 0.73
C THR A 212 -7.98 -8.17 1.77
N SER A 213 -6.89 -7.54 1.34
CA SER A 213 -5.87 -7.00 2.25
C SER A 213 -6.47 -5.95 3.19
N ILE A 214 -7.32 -5.06 2.67
CA ILE A 214 -8.03 -4.04 3.47
C ILE A 214 -9.00 -4.71 4.47
N THR A 215 -9.76 -5.72 4.04
CA THR A 215 -10.65 -6.45 4.97
C THR A 215 -9.87 -7.12 6.09
N LEU A 216 -8.72 -7.74 5.78
CA LEU A 216 -7.87 -8.38 6.80
C LEU A 216 -7.28 -7.37 7.79
N LEU A 217 -6.90 -6.18 7.32
CA LEU A 217 -6.46 -5.08 8.18
C LEU A 217 -7.57 -4.62 9.12
N LEU A 218 -8.78 -4.42 8.59
CA LEU A 218 -9.94 -4.01 9.39
C LEU A 218 -10.31 -5.07 10.42
N GLN A 219 -10.14 -6.35 10.10
CA GLN A 219 -10.34 -7.45 11.04
C GLN A 219 -9.29 -7.46 12.17
N HIS A 220 -8.07 -7.00 11.91
CA HIS A 220 -6.97 -6.91 12.88
C HIS A 220 -6.64 -5.45 13.20
N SER A 221 -7.65 -4.67 13.60
CA SER A 221 -7.52 -3.21 13.79
C SER A 221 -6.44 -2.81 14.81
N ALA A 222 -6.25 -3.60 15.89
CA ALA A 222 -5.22 -3.36 16.90
C ALA A 222 -3.79 -3.51 16.33
N THR A 223 -3.52 -4.56 15.56
CA THR A 223 -2.23 -4.76 14.89
C THR A 223 -2.01 -3.71 13.80
N THR A 224 -3.07 -3.36 13.09
CA THR A 224 -3.06 -2.37 12.01
C THR A 224 -2.74 -0.97 12.52
N SER A 225 -3.29 -0.55 13.65
CA SER A 225 -2.99 0.77 14.22
C SER A 225 -1.53 0.92 14.61
N ILE A 226 -0.92 -0.15 15.17
CA ILE A 226 0.51 -0.17 15.51
C ILE A 226 1.37 -0.16 14.25
N LEU A 227 0.99 -0.90 13.20
CA LEU A 227 1.64 -0.84 11.89
C LEU A 227 1.61 0.59 11.34
N ILE A 228 0.44 1.24 11.33
CA ILE A 228 0.26 2.62 10.85
C ILE A 228 1.16 3.57 11.64
N LEU A 229 1.16 3.49 12.96
CA LEU A 229 1.99 4.33 13.82
C LEU A 229 3.48 4.15 13.51
N ASN A 230 3.95 2.90 13.36
CA ASN A 230 5.35 2.63 13.04
C ASN A 230 5.73 3.10 11.64
N LEU A 231 4.85 2.93 10.65
CA LEU A 231 5.06 3.44 9.29
C LEU A 231 5.10 4.98 9.28
N PHE A 232 4.23 5.63 10.04
CA PHE A 232 4.21 7.08 10.17
C PHE A 232 5.49 7.62 10.81
N LEU A 233 5.91 7.05 11.94
CA LEU A 233 7.17 7.40 12.60
C LEU A 233 8.37 7.16 11.70
N LEU A 234 8.41 6.01 11.01
CA LEU A 234 9.47 5.69 10.05
C LEU A 234 9.51 6.71 8.90
N GLY A 235 8.34 7.10 8.38
CA GLY A 235 8.18 8.13 7.35
C GLY A 235 8.73 9.48 7.80
N ILE A 236 8.36 9.94 9.00
CA ILE A 236 8.88 11.20 9.58
C ILE A 236 10.40 11.14 9.72
N ILE A 237 10.95 10.08 10.31
CA ILE A 237 12.40 9.93 10.50
C ILE A 237 13.11 9.94 9.14
N THR A 238 12.60 9.16 8.18
CA THR A 238 13.18 9.09 6.84
C THR A 238 13.15 10.46 6.16
N LEU A 239 12.03 11.18 6.25
CA LEU A 239 11.87 12.49 5.61
C LEU A 239 12.76 13.56 6.25
N LEU A 240 12.84 13.60 7.58
CA LEU A 240 13.71 14.55 8.32
C LEU A 240 15.20 14.30 8.01
N VAL A 241 15.63 13.04 8.01
CA VAL A 241 17.04 12.72 7.72
C VAL A 241 17.34 12.94 6.24
N SER A 242 16.40 12.61 5.34
CA SER A 242 16.59 12.81 3.89
C SER A 242 16.59 14.29 3.51
N SER A 243 15.78 15.13 4.16
CA SER A 243 15.80 16.58 3.90
C SER A 243 17.13 17.21 4.34
N LEU A 244 17.63 16.83 5.52
CA LEU A 244 18.95 17.28 6.00
C LEU A 244 20.07 16.77 5.08
N GLY A 245 19.96 15.51 4.65
CA GLY A 245 20.88 14.88 3.70
C GLY A 245 20.91 15.64 2.38
N LEU A 246 19.76 15.84 1.73
CA LEU A 246 19.65 16.52 0.44
C LEU A 246 20.17 17.96 0.45
N ILE A 247 20.02 18.69 1.56
CA ILE A 247 20.56 20.05 1.72
C ILE A 247 22.09 20.04 1.70
N LEU A 248 22.72 19.02 2.29
CA LEU A 248 24.17 18.92 2.37
C LEU A 248 24.75 18.26 1.10
N LEU A 249 24.22 17.11 0.70
CA LEU A 249 24.68 16.25 -0.39
C LEU A 249 23.54 15.35 -0.90
N VAL A 250 23.41 15.21 -2.22
CA VAL A 250 22.35 14.36 -2.83
C VAL A 250 22.46 12.89 -2.40
N LEU A 251 23.68 12.34 -2.34
CA LEU A 251 23.90 10.91 -2.13
C LEU A 251 23.46 10.42 -0.74
N PRO A 252 23.79 11.09 0.40
CA PRO A 252 23.22 10.77 1.71
C PRO A 252 21.70 10.81 1.76
N GLY A 253 21.06 11.77 1.08
CA GLY A 253 19.59 11.86 1.01
C GLY A 253 18.96 10.67 0.27
N LEU A 254 19.57 10.22 -0.83
CA LEU A 254 19.12 9.01 -1.53
C LEU A 254 19.35 7.75 -0.71
N PHE A 255 20.47 7.68 0.01
CA PHE A 255 20.79 6.55 0.89
C PHE A 255 19.72 6.38 1.98
N THR A 256 19.29 7.48 2.61
CA THR A 256 18.28 7.46 3.66
C THR A 256 16.90 7.05 3.13
N ILE A 257 16.54 7.48 1.92
CA ILE A 257 15.32 7.02 1.24
C ILE A 257 15.36 5.51 1.02
N VAL A 258 16.49 4.97 0.53
CA VAL A 258 16.65 3.52 0.34
C VAL A 258 16.48 2.80 1.68
N VAL A 259 17.23 3.18 2.72
CA VAL A 259 17.15 2.53 4.04
C VAL A 259 15.74 2.58 4.62
N GLY A 260 15.08 3.74 4.54
CA GLY A 260 13.69 3.91 5.01
C GLY A 260 12.71 3.01 4.25
N SER A 261 12.86 2.91 2.93
CA SER A 261 12.03 2.02 2.12
C SER A 261 12.24 0.54 2.45
N LEU A 262 13.48 0.09 2.67
CA LEU A 262 13.74 -1.32 3.04
C LEU A 262 13.17 -1.64 4.44
N ALA A 263 13.29 -0.69 5.39
CA ALA A 263 12.69 -0.80 6.71
C ALA A 263 11.15 -0.88 6.65
N MET A 264 10.52 -0.13 5.73
CA MET A 264 9.08 -0.18 5.49
C MET A 264 8.64 -1.57 5.01
N TRP A 265 9.37 -2.18 4.05
CA TRP A 265 9.10 -3.54 3.59
C TRP A 265 9.28 -4.59 4.69
N TYR A 266 10.29 -4.43 5.56
CA TYR A 266 10.45 -5.28 6.73
C TYR A 266 9.24 -5.20 7.67
N LEU A 267 8.74 -3.99 7.96
CA LEU A 267 7.54 -3.81 8.80
C LEU A 267 6.32 -4.49 8.16
N PHE A 268 6.12 -4.29 6.86
CA PHE A 268 5.03 -4.94 6.14
C PHE A 268 5.09 -6.46 6.22
N ALA A 269 6.27 -7.06 6.08
CA ALA A 269 6.46 -8.50 6.22
C ALA A 269 6.15 -8.97 7.64
N HIS A 270 6.71 -8.29 8.65
CA HIS A 270 6.53 -8.65 10.06
C HIS A 270 5.07 -8.59 10.50
N TYR A 271 4.37 -7.51 10.15
CA TYR A 271 2.95 -7.34 10.48
C TYR A 271 2.04 -8.20 9.61
N GLY A 272 2.42 -8.46 8.35
CA GLY A 272 1.71 -9.39 7.49
C GLY A 272 1.62 -10.80 8.10
N MET A 273 2.71 -11.29 8.72
CA MET A 273 2.71 -12.55 9.46
C MET A 273 1.73 -12.54 10.64
N GLN A 274 1.69 -11.45 11.42
CA GLN A 274 0.80 -11.32 12.59
C GLN A 274 -0.68 -11.27 12.21
N ILE A 275 -1.00 -10.79 11.00
CA ILE A 275 -2.38 -10.69 10.47
C ILE A 275 -2.82 -12.04 9.85
N GLY A 276 -2.00 -13.09 9.94
CA GLY A 276 -2.33 -14.43 9.47
C GLY A 276 -2.14 -14.64 7.98
N ILE A 277 -1.29 -13.83 7.32
CA ILE A 277 -0.85 -14.15 5.96
C ILE A 277 0.13 -15.33 6.07
N THR A 278 -0.38 -16.56 5.99
CA THR A 278 0.41 -17.81 6.01
C THR A 278 0.67 -18.34 4.59
N PRO A 279 1.81 -19.02 4.33
CA PRO A 279 2.04 -19.68 3.05
C PRO A 279 1.16 -20.93 3.01
N ILE A 280 0.61 -21.23 1.84
CA ILE A 280 -0.39 -22.30 1.64
C ILE A 280 0.13 -23.69 2.08
N ASN A 281 1.46 -23.87 2.14
CA ASN A 281 2.08 -25.17 2.40
C ASN A 281 2.21 -25.54 3.89
N SER A 282 1.84 -24.68 4.85
CA SER A 282 1.98 -25.02 6.27
C SER A 282 0.79 -25.80 6.87
N THR A 283 -0.26 -26.05 6.10
CA THR A 283 -1.52 -26.67 6.60
C THR A 283 -1.72 -28.14 6.25
N THR A 284 -0.76 -28.82 5.61
CA THR A 284 -0.94 -30.22 5.15
C THR A 284 -0.21 -31.26 5.99
N THR A 285 0.33 -30.92 7.17
CA THR A 285 1.07 -31.89 8.01
C THR A 285 0.69 -31.82 9.49
N SER A 286 -0.59 -31.75 9.81
CA SER A 286 -1.05 -31.99 11.20
C SER A 286 -2.16 -33.05 11.32
N ASN A 287 -2.52 -33.75 10.24
CA ASN A 287 -3.45 -34.87 10.32
C ASN A 287 -2.68 -36.16 10.02
N ASN A 288 -2.63 -37.03 11.03
CA ASN A 288 -2.17 -38.43 11.01
C ASN A 288 -0.67 -38.68 11.30
N VAL A 289 -0.29 -38.61 12.57
CA VAL A 289 0.44 -39.74 13.19
C VAL A 289 -0.04 -39.87 14.65
N SER A 290 -1.21 -40.46 14.86
CA SER A 290 -1.52 -41.12 16.12
C SER A 290 -0.75 -42.44 16.14
N PHE A 291 0.40 -42.48 16.81
CA PHE A 291 1.06 -43.74 17.16
C PHE A 291 0.12 -44.51 18.09
N SER A 292 -0.54 -45.52 17.54
CA SER A 292 -1.15 -46.59 18.32
C SER A 292 -0.01 -47.45 18.86
N GLU A 293 0.44 -47.19 20.08
CA GLU A 293 1.27 -48.13 20.82
C GLU A 293 0.41 -49.36 21.18
N THR A 294 0.50 -50.42 20.39
CA THR A 294 0.10 -51.76 20.84
C THR A 294 1.22 -52.33 21.73
N PRO A 295 0.95 -52.66 23.00
CA PRO A 295 1.89 -53.41 23.81
C PRO A 295 1.84 -54.89 23.40
N THR A 296 2.89 -55.34 22.73
CA THR A 296 3.20 -56.78 22.62
C THR A 296 4.00 -57.20 23.84
N ALA A 297 3.44 -58.16 24.57
CA ALA A 297 3.98 -58.83 25.73
C ALA A 297 5.26 -59.61 25.43
N VAL A 298 6.20 -59.61 26.39
CA VAL A 298 7.01 -60.77 26.81
C VAL A 298 7.15 -60.70 28.32
#